data_AF-A0A2V2G6Q4-F1
#
_entry.id   AF-A0A2V2G6Q4-F1
#
_cell.length_a   1.000
_cell.length_b   1.000
_cell.length_c   1.000
_cell.angle_alpha   90.00
_cell.angle_beta   90.00
_cell.angle_gamma   90.00
#
_symmetry.space_group_name_H-M   'P 1'
#
loop_
_entity.id
_entity.type
_entity.pdbx_description
1 polymer ?
#
loop_
_entity_poly.entity_id
_entity_poly.type
_entity_poly.pdbx_seq_one_letter_code
_entity_poly.pdbx_strand_id
1 'polypeptide(L)'
;MKIRTVLVTFLIFILTSSLLLSCSSNQSGSTIDEPEITISYLKGEYSEQLLRDGAEHVFGTIDIKMSDDGSSVDEIVIHAKEYVEDANYENGYYIADKNKAYITHMPDEARTTYKADGETEPKILPPSEFIAAVNGDYALHKSDISDFRESKLYDFYLIEDQILLVLAY
;
A
#
# COMPACT_ATOMS: atom_id res chain seq x y z
N MET A 1 -30.37 -38.72 46.57
CA MET A 1 -29.35 -37.83 45.95
C MET A 1 -29.24 -36.58 46.80
N LYS A 2 -28.04 -36.19 47.25
CA LYS A 2 -27.85 -35.03 48.14
C LYS A 2 -28.14 -33.74 47.35
N ILE A 3 -28.84 -32.77 47.96
CA ILE A 3 -29.16 -31.45 47.37
C ILE A 3 -27.92 -30.78 46.72
N ARG A 4 -26.74 -30.97 47.32
CA ARG A 4 -25.47 -30.48 46.78
C ARG A 4 -25.11 -31.10 45.42
N THR A 5 -25.42 -32.37 45.20
CA THR A 5 -25.12 -33.06 43.94
C THR A 5 -26.01 -32.53 42.81
N VAL A 6 -27.29 -32.28 43.10
CA VAL A 6 -28.28 -31.73 42.14
C VAL A 6 -27.90 -30.30 41.74
N LEU A 7 -27.47 -29.49 42.70
CA LEU A 7 -27.07 -28.10 42.43
C LEU A 7 -25.83 -28.01 41.53
N VAL A 8 -24.86 -28.91 41.74
CA VAL A 8 -23.63 -28.98 40.92
C VAL A 8 -23.94 -29.47 39.50
N THR A 9 -24.86 -30.44 39.34
CA THR A 9 -25.23 -30.90 37.99
C THR A 9 -26.00 -29.83 37.21
N PHE A 10 -26.85 -29.06 37.89
CA PHE A 10 -27.60 -27.96 37.28
C PHE A 10 -26.70 -26.80 36.85
N LEU A 11 -25.68 -26.46 37.67
CA LEU A 11 -24.71 -25.41 37.34
C LEU A 11 -23.85 -25.77 36.12
N ILE A 12 -23.40 -27.02 36.03
CA ILE A 12 -22.62 -27.52 34.87
C ILE A 12 -23.48 -27.48 33.60
N PHE A 13 -24.76 -27.85 33.68
CA PHE A 13 -25.67 -27.82 32.54
C PHE A 13 -25.85 -26.40 31.99
N ILE A 14 -26.06 -25.40 32.85
CA ILE A 14 -26.18 -23.99 32.45
C ILE A 14 -24.88 -23.51 31.77
N LEU A 15 -23.72 -23.83 32.35
CA LEU A 15 -22.43 -23.41 31.83
C LEU A 15 -22.15 -23.99 30.43
N THR A 16 -22.53 -25.26 30.20
CA THR A 16 -22.40 -25.91 28.89
C THR A 16 -23.38 -25.38 27.84
N SER A 17 -24.57 -24.91 28.24
CA SER A 17 -25.54 -24.30 27.32
C SER A 17 -25.11 -22.90 26.85
N SER A 18 -24.43 -22.11 27.70
CA SER A 18 -23.87 -20.81 27.31
C SER A 18 -22.71 -20.88 26.31
N LEU A 19 -21.99 -22.00 26.24
CA LEU A 19 -20.90 -22.21 25.28
C LEU A 19 -21.41 -22.62 23.88
N LEU A 20 -22.66 -23.07 23.76
CA LEU A 20 -23.26 -23.49 22.48
C LEU A 20 -24.05 -22.37 21.77
N LEU A 21 -24.22 -21.21 22.40
CA LEU A 21 -24.87 -20.03 21.80
C LEU A 21 -23.89 -19.02 21.18
N SER A 22 -22.59 -19.28 21.27
CA SER A 22 -21.56 -18.45 20.62
C SER A 22 -21.15 -19.03 19.27
N CYS A 23 -22.14 -19.32 18.41
CA CYS A 23 -21.90 -19.66 17.02
C CYS A 23 -23.19 -19.48 16.20
N SER A 24 -23.56 -18.23 15.89
CA SER A 24 -24.40 -17.96 14.72
C SER A 24 -24.35 -16.49 14.30
N SER A 25 -23.98 -16.32 13.04
CA SER A 25 -24.15 -15.18 12.14
C SER A 25 -23.42 -13.88 12.51
N ASN A 26 -22.39 -13.60 11.70
CA ASN A 26 -21.92 -12.26 11.34
C ASN A 26 -23.12 -11.33 11.15
N GLN A 27 -23.42 -10.54 12.18
CA GLN A 27 -24.22 -9.35 12.02
C GLN A 27 -23.32 -8.37 11.30
N SER A 28 -23.35 -8.38 9.97
CA SER A 28 -22.78 -7.32 9.15
C SER A 28 -23.37 -6.03 9.70
N GLY A 29 -22.51 -5.22 10.32
CA GLY A 29 -22.86 -3.89 10.77
C GLY A 29 -23.53 -3.14 9.64
N SER A 30 -24.39 -2.19 10.01
CA SER A 30 -24.94 -1.18 9.11
C SER A 30 -23.96 -0.88 7.98
N THR A 31 -24.39 -1.03 6.73
CA THR A 31 -23.63 -0.67 5.53
C THR A 31 -23.21 0.79 5.67
N ILE A 32 -22.07 1.03 6.30
CA ILE A 32 -21.27 2.21 6.03
C ILE A 32 -20.84 1.95 4.61
N ASP A 33 -21.37 2.73 3.65
CA ASP A 33 -20.93 2.64 2.27
C ASP A 33 -19.40 2.76 2.28
N GLU A 34 -18.73 1.66 1.96
CA GLU A 34 -17.29 1.65 1.85
C GLU A 34 -16.95 2.61 0.71
N PRO A 35 -16.13 3.64 0.96
CA PRO A 35 -15.88 4.68 -0.03
C PRO A 35 -15.33 4.05 -1.30
N GLU A 36 -15.85 4.47 -2.45
CA GLU A 36 -15.34 4.03 -3.74
C GLU A 36 -13.85 4.38 -3.83
N ILE A 37 -13.01 3.38 -4.12
CA ILE A 37 -11.56 3.55 -4.23
C ILE A 37 -11.28 4.32 -5.51
N THR A 38 -11.25 5.64 -5.40
CA THR A 38 -10.91 6.58 -6.47
C THR A 38 -9.54 7.19 -6.26
N ILE A 39 -8.93 7.74 -7.32
CA ILE A 39 -7.63 8.43 -7.22
C ILE A 39 -7.70 9.61 -6.25
N SER A 40 -8.81 10.36 -6.26
CA SER A 40 -9.03 11.48 -5.34
C SER A 40 -9.12 11.01 -3.90
N TYR A 41 -9.78 9.88 -3.63
CA TYR A 41 -9.84 9.28 -2.29
C TYR A 41 -8.46 8.85 -1.82
N LEU A 42 -7.69 8.20 -2.69
CA LEU A 42 -6.32 7.74 -2.38
C LEU A 42 -5.36 8.91 -2.11
N LYS A 43 -5.46 10.00 -2.90
CA LYS A 43 -4.63 11.21 -2.73
C LYS A 43 -5.01 12.05 -1.51
N GLY A 44 -6.26 11.97 -1.06
CA GLY A 44 -6.79 12.77 0.05
C GLY A 44 -7.01 11.95 1.31
N GLU A 45 -8.24 11.51 1.55
CA GLU A 45 -8.63 10.90 2.83
C GLU A 45 -7.78 9.69 3.19
N TYR A 46 -7.46 8.80 2.24
CA TYR A 46 -6.72 7.59 2.56
C TYR A 46 -5.26 7.86 2.93
N SER A 47 -4.55 8.72 2.19
CA SER A 47 -3.17 9.11 2.51
C SER A 47 -3.10 9.84 3.86
N GLU A 48 -4.05 10.72 4.16
CA GLU A 48 -4.17 11.39 5.46
C GLU A 48 -4.41 10.41 6.61
N GLN A 49 -5.24 9.37 6.38
CA GLN A 49 -5.44 8.31 7.36
C GLN A 49 -4.14 7.54 7.62
N LEU A 50 -3.42 7.13 6.56
CA LEU A 50 -2.13 6.43 6.70
C LEU A 50 -1.11 7.28 7.48
N LEU A 51 -0.99 8.57 7.16
CA LEU A 51 -0.10 9.48 7.88
C LEU A 51 -0.46 9.59 9.36
N ARG A 52 -1.75 9.68 9.68
CA ARG A 52 -2.23 9.72 11.07
C ARG A 52 -1.94 8.42 11.81
N ASP A 53 -1.99 7.30 11.11
CA ASP A 53 -1.73 5.96 11.65
C ASP A 53 -0.22 5.66 11.74
N GLY A 54 0.64 6.61 11.36
CA GLY A 54 2.09 6.57 11.54
C GLY A 54 2.88 6.24 10.28
N ALA A 55 2.28 6.32 9.10
CA ALA A 55 2.99 6.09 7.86
C ALA A 55 4.07 7.15 7.60
N GLU A 56 5.24 6.69 7.16
CA GLU A 56 6.27 7.55 6.58
C GLU A 56 5.91 7.86 5.13
N HIS A 57 5.88 9.14 4.77
CA HIS A 57 5.74 9.58 3.38
C HIS A 57 7.12 9.77 2.75
N VAL A 58 7.34 9.12 1.61
CA VAL A 58 8.56 9.19 0.83
C VAL A 58 8.20 9.56 -0.60
N PHE A 59 8.71 10.68 -1.08
CA PHE A 59 8.65 11.06 -2.48
C PHE A 59 9.88 10.52 -3.20
N GLY A 60 9.75 9.91 -4.39
CA GLY A 60 10.90 9.34 -5.07
C GLY A 60 10.60 8.51 -6.32
N THR A 61 11.61 7.72 -6.71
CA THR A 61 11.51 6.69 -7.75
C THR A 61 11.57 5.31 -7.14
N ILE A 62 11.19 4.28 -7.91
CA ILE A 62 11.15 2.89 -7.47
C ILE A 62 11.96 2.01 -8.42
N ASP A 63 12.75 1.09 -7.87
CA ASP A 63 13.34 -0.02 -8.61
C ASP A 63 12.77 -1.33 -8.07
N ILE A 64 12.29 -2.18 -8.97
CA ILE A 64 11.70 -3.48 -8.61
C ILE A 64 12.59 -4.57 -9.20
N LYS A 65 13.21 -5.36 -8.32
CA LYS A 65 14.00 -6.51 -8.70
C LYS A 65 13.12 -7.76 -8.64
N MET A 66 12.92 -8.38 -9.80
CA MET A 66 12.29 -9.70 -9.89
C MET A 66 13.32 -10.80 -9.60
N SER A 67 12.85 -11.95 -9.14
CA SER A 67 13.64 -13.18 -9.08
C SER A 67 14.19 -13.57 -10.45
N ASP A 68 15.28 -14.35 -10.49
CA ASP A 68 15.93 -14.76 -11.75
C ASP A 68 14.97 -15.47 -12.72
N ASP A 69 13.96 -16.16 -12.19
CA ASP A 69 12.90 -16.84 -12.96
C ASP A 69 11.69 -15.94 -13.29
N GLY A 70 11.68 -14.70 -12.80
CA GLY A 70 10.63 -13.71 -13.00
C GLY A 70 9.31 -14.02 -12.27
N SER A 71 9.29 -15.03 -11.40
CA SER A 71 8.06 -15.51 -10.76
C SER A 71 7.64 -14.70 -9.53
N SER A 72 8.57 -13.99 -8.91
CA SER A 72 8.34 -13.24 -7.66
C SER A 72 9.19 -11.97 -7.61
N VAL A 73 8.83 -11.06 -6.69
CA VAL A 73 9.63 -9.87 -6.39
C VAL A 73 10.67 -10.24 -5.34
N ASP A 74 11.95 -10.07 -5.67
CA ASP A 74 13.07 -10.25 -4.74
C ASP A 74 13.23 -9.03 -3.82
N GLU A 75 13.16 -7.83 -4.40
CA GLU A 75 13.45 -6.59 -3.71
C GLU A 75 12.72 -5.40 -4.34
N ILE A 76 12.19 -4.51 -3.50
CA ILE A 76 11.69 -3.19 -3.92
C ILE A 76 12.57 -2.13 -3.25
N VAL A 77 13.17 -1.27 -4.06
CA VAL A 77 14.02 -0.17 -3.60
C VAL A 77 13.36 1.15 -3.96
N ILE A 78 13.09 1.98 -2.96
CA ILE A 78 12.64 3.37 -3.17
C ILE A 78 13.85 4.29 -3.05
N HIS A 79 14.10 5.09 -4.07
CA HIS A 79 15.12 6.15 -4.07
C HIS A 79 14.47 7.49 -3.76
N ALA A 80 14.70 8.01 -2.55
CA ALA A 80 14.03 9.20 -2.07
C ALA A 80 14.57 10.46 -2.75
N LYS A 81 13.63 11.33 -3.13
CA LYS A 81 13.90 12.62 -3.78
C LYS A 81 13.30 13.75 -2.95
N GLU A 82 13.77 14.96 -3.23
CA GLU A 82 13.23 16.17 -2.62
C GLU A 82 13.13 17.31 -3.62
N TYR A 83 12.17 18.19 -3.36
CA TYR A 83 12.05 19.47 -4.05
C TYR A 83 13.05 20.45 -3.43
N VAL A 84 13.94 20.98 -4.26
CA VAL A 84 14.89 22.03 -3.84
C VAL A 84 14.50 23.32 -4.54
N GLU A 85 14.15 24.33 -3.74
CA GLU A 85 13.81 25.66 -4.24
C GLU A 85 15.03 26.31 -4.90
N ASP A 86 14.87 26.72 -6.15
CA ASP A 86 15.88 27.46 -6.90
C ASP A 86 15.19 28.37 -7.92
N ALA A 87 15.31 29.68 -7.70
CA ALA A 87 14.72 30.70 -8.56
C ALA A 87 15.32 30.73 -9.99
N ASN A 88 16.43 30.04 -10.24
CA ASN A 88 17.03 29.92 -11.57
C ASN A 88 16.33 28.89 -12.46
N TYR A 89 15.46 28.04 -11.90
CA TYR A 89 14.67 27.06 -12.65
C TYR A 89 13.28 27.63 -13.00
N GLU A 90 12.72 27.20 -14.13
CA GLU A 90 11.44 27.70 -14.68
C GLU A 90 10.28 27.59 -13.68
N ASN A 91 10.24 26.51 -12.91
CA ASN A 91 9.20 26.26 -11.90
C ASN A 91 9.59 26.79 -10.50
N GLY A 92 10.73 27.46 -10.35
CA GLY A 92 11.26 27.90 -9.06
C GLY A 92 11.79 26.77 -8.17
N TYR A 93 11.89 25.55 -8.69
CA TYR A 93 12.46 24.39 -8.00
C TYR A 93 13.05 23.38 -8.99
N TYR A 94 13.89 22.49 -8.48
CA TYR A 94 14.31 21.26 -9.14
C TYR A 94 14.13 20.06 -8.21
N ILE A 95 14.18 18.85 -8.77
CA ILE A 95 14.08 17.60 -7.99
C ILE A 95 15.49 17.03 -7.83
N ALA A 96 15.89 16.81 -6.58
CA ALA A 96 17.20 16.28 -6.19
C ALA A 96 17.08 14.92 -5.52
N ASP A 97 18.16 14.13 -5.56
CA ASP A 97 18.28 12.89 -4.79
C ASP A 97 18.64 13.21 -3.32
N LYS A 98 17.93 12.61 -2.36
CA LYS A 98 18.23 12.74 -0.93
C LYS A 98 19.41 11.88 -0.47
N ASN A 99 19.98 11.08 -1.37
CA ASN A 99 20.95 10.03 -1.10
C ASN A 99 20.45 9.05 -0.02
N LYS A 100 19.13 8.79 0.00
CA LYS A 100 18.46 7.87 0.92
C LYS A 100 17.64 6.86 0.13
N ALA A 101 17.82 5.59 0.44
CA ALA A 101 17.07 4.50 -0.16
C ALA A 101 16.36 3.68 0.91
N TYR A 102 15.21 3.10 0.56
CA TYR A 102 14.41 2.24 1.41
C TYR A 102 14.25 0.89 0.71
N ILE A 103 14.66 -0.18 1.39
CA ILE A 103 14.41 -1.55 0.95
C ILE A 103 13.12 -2.00 1.63
N THR A 104 12.12 -2.36 0.84
CA THR A 104 10.75 -2.58 1.33
C THR A 104 10.07 -3.72 0.57
N HIS A 105 8.84 -4.04 0.95
CA HIS A 105 7.98 -4.98 0.26
C HIS A 105 6.58 -4.38 0.07
N MET A 106 5.89 -4.88 -0.94
CA MET A 106 4.54 -4.46 -1.28
C MET A 106 3.58 -5.64 -1.05
N PRO A 107 2.73 -5.59 -0.02
CA PRO A 107 1.71 -6.61 0.21
C PRO A 107 0.60 -6.54 -0.85
N ASP A 108 -0.17 -7.62 -1.00
CA ASP A 108 -1.25 -7.74 -2.00
C ASP A 108 -2.39 -6.73 -1.76
N GLU A 109 -2.54 -6.27 -0.51
CA GLU A 109 -3.54 -5.28 -0.11
C GLU A 109 -3.13 -3.84 -0.43
N ALA A 110 -1.88 -3.60 -0.84
CA ALA A 110 -1.39 -2.26 -1.13
C ALA A 110 -2.22 -1.60 -2.24
N ARG A 111 -2.50 -0.31 -2.08
CA ARG A 111 -3.19 0.48 -3.09
C ARG A 111 -2.15 1.12 -3.98
N THR A 112 -2.20 0.88 -5.28
CA THR A 112 -1.21 1.45 -6.20
C THR A 112 -1.90 2.18 -7.34
N THR A 113 -1.23 3.21 -7.82
CA THR A 113 -1.61 3.89 -9.04
C THR A 113 -0.41 3.96 -9.97
N TYR A 114 -0.68 3.89 -11.26
CA TYR A 114 0.33 3.92 -12.31
C TYR A 114 -0.05 4.89 -13.40
N LYS A 115 0.88 5.72 -13.84
CA LYS A 115 0.72 6.59 -15.01
C LYS A 115 1.63 6.13 -16.13
N ALA A 116 1.03 5.50 -17.15
CA ALA A 116 1.75 5.14 -18.37
C ALA A 116 2.21 6.41 -19.10
N ASP A 117 3.27 6.28 -19.90
CA ASP A 117 3.77 7.42 -20.65
C ASP A 117 2.72 7.94 -21.66
N GLY A 118 2.60 9.26 -21.78
CA GLY A 118 1.58 9.92 -22.60
C GLY A 118 0.16 9.92 -22.02
N GLU A 119 -0.10 9.28 -20.87
CA GLU A 119 -1.40 9.37 -20.20
C GLU A 119 -1.50 10.62 -19.31
N THR A 120 -2.67 11.24 -19.30
CA THR A 120 -2.94 12.47 -18.52
C THR A 120 -3.25 12.18 -17.06
N GLU A 121 -3.86 11.02 -16.78
CA GLU A 121 -4.32 10.63 -15.45
C GLU A 121 -3.77 9.25 -15.09
N PRO A 122 -3.38 9.01 -13.83
CA PRO A 122 -2.97 7.70 -13.38
C PRO A 122 -4.18 6.74 -13.34
N LYS A 123 -3.91 5.44 -13.34
CA LYS A 123 -4.92 4.38 -13.15
C LYS A 123 -4.63 3.63 -11.87
N ILE A 124 -5.67 3.22 -11.17
CA ILE A 124 -5.53 2.33 -10.01
C ILE A 124 -5.26 0.92 -10.53
N LEU A 125 -4.17 0.32 -10.07
CA LEU A 125 -3.79 -1.06 -10.40
C LEU A 125 -3.67 -1.88 -9.11
N PRO A 126 -3.97 -3.18 -9.15
CA PRO A 126 -3.52 -4.09 -8.10
C PRO A 126 -1.98 -4.19 -8.10
N PRO A 127 -1.35 -4.53 -6.97
CA PRO A 127 0.12 -4.57 -6.84
C PRO A 127 0.83 -5.39 -7.93
N SER A 128 0.30 -6.56 -8.28
CA SER A 128 0.88 -7.41 -9.32
C SER A 128 0.89 -6.77 -10.71
N GLU A 129 -0.17 -6.05 -11.07
CA GLU A 129 -0.25 -5.31 -12.34
C GLU A 129 0.63 -4.07 -12.32
N PHE A 130 0.75 -3.38 -11.18
CA PHE A 130 1.67 -2.28 -11.01
C PHE A 130 3.13 -2.72 -11.19
N ILE A 131 3.53 -3.82 -10.54
CA ILE A 131 4.87 -4.40 -10.69
C ILE A 131 5.13 -4.76 -12.16
N ALA A 132 4.15 -5.37 -12.83
CA ALA A 132 4.26 -5.71 -14.25
C ALA A 132 4.37 -4.45 -15.13
N ALA A 133 3.63 -3.39 -14.83
CA ALA A 133 3.65 -2.14 -15.58
C ALA A 133 5.00 -1.41 -15.45
N VAL A 134 5.52 -1.27 -14.22
CA VAL A 134 6.83 -0.66 -13.96
C VAL A 134 7.94 -1.43 -14.69
N ASN A 135 7.99 -2.75 -14.51
CA ASN A 135 9.01 -3.58 -15.16
C ASN A 135 8.87 -3.62 -16.68
N GLY A 136 7.64 -3.59 -17.19
CA GLY A 136 7.35 -3.51 -18.62
C GLY A 136 7.91 -2.22 -19.24
N ASP A 137 7.67 -1.08 -18.61
CA ASP A 137 8.19 0.20 -19.09
C ASP A 137 9.72 0.27 -18.98
N TYR A 138 10.30 -0.28 -17.91
CA TYR A 138 11.76 -0.37 -17.76
C TYR A 138 12.39 -1.27 -18.82
N ALA A 139 11.71 -2.35 -19.21
CA ALA A 139 12.18 -3.21 -20.29
C ALA A 139 12.13 -2.51 -21.67
N LEU A 140 11.16 -1.60 -21.88
CA LEU A 140 11.03 -0.81 -23.10
C LEU A 140 12.10 0.30 -23.21
N HIS A 141 12.50 0.88 -22.08
CA HIS A 141 13.46 2.00 -22.01
C HIS A 141 14.86 1.56 -21.56
N LYS A 142 15.28 0.33 -21.90
CA LYS A 142 16.61 -0.18 -21.48
C LYS A 142 17.79 0.68 -21.94
N SER A 143 17.66 1.36 -23.08
CA SER A 143 18.71 2.22 -23.65
C SER A 143 18.97 3.49 -22.85
N ASP A 144 17.96 3.97 -22.13
CA ASP A 144 17.84 5.28 -21.51
C ASP A 144 17.19 5.18 -20.12
N ILE A 145 17.35 4.00 -19.49
CA ILE A 145 16.67 3.61 -18.26
C ILE A 145 16.86 4.61 -17.13
N SER A 146 18.04 5.23 -17.04
CA SER A 146 18.34 6.23 -16.01
C SER A 146 17.45 7.45 -16.16
N ASP A 147 17.35 8.00 -17.36
CA ASP A 147 16.57 9.21 -17.62
C ASP A 147 15.07 8.91 -17.52
N PHE A 148 14.65 7.76 -18.03
CA PHE A 148 13.27 7.31 -17.91
C PHE A 148 12.87 7.12 -16.44
N ARG A 149 13.71 6.49 -15.62
CA ARG A 149 13.44 6.29 -14.20
C ARG A 149 13.29 7.62 -13.48
N GLU A 150 14.18 8.58 -13.75
CA GLU A 150 14.09 9.93 -13.17
C GLU A 150 12.80 10.67 -13.55
N SER A 151 12.17 10.32 -14.68
CA SER A 151 10.88 10.89 -15.09
C SER A 151 9.65 10.28 -14.36
N LYS A 152 9.79 9.10 -13.75
CA LYS A 152 8.68 8.37 -13.10
C LYS A 152 8.70 8.58 -11.59
N LEU A 153 7.97 9.59 -11.14
CA LEU A 153 7.92 10.00 -9.74
C LEU A 153 6.66 9.49 -9.05
N TYR A 154 6.81 9.13 -7.78
CA TYR A 154 5.75 8.59 -6.95
C TYR A 154 5.81 9.13 -5.53
N ASP A 155 4.66 9.17 -4.87
CA ASP A 155 4.59 9.14 -3.41
C ASP A 155 4.41 7.72 -2.90
N PHE A 156 5.19 7.36 -1.89
CA PHE A 156 5.11 6.12 -1.15
C PHE A 156 4.69 6.43 0.28
N TYR A 157 3.78 5.62 0.81
CA TYR A 157 3.39 5.65 2.22
C TYR A 157 3.73 4.32 2.85
N LEU A 158 4.67 4.34 3.80
CA LEU A 158 5.25 3.14 4.40
C LEU A 158 4.88 3.02 5.88
N ILE A 159 4.46 1.83 6.31
CA ILE A 159 4.33 1.47 7.73
C ILE A 159 5.18 0.23 7.96
N GLU A 160 6.08 0.24 8.95
CA GLU A 160 6.90 -0.93 9.30
C GLU A 160 7.58 -1.61 8.08
N ASP A 161 8.20 -0.80 7.22
CA ASP A 161 8.88 -1.25 5.99
C ASP A 161 7.96 -1.91 4.95
N GLN A 162 6.64 -1.67 5.02
CA GLN A 162 5.63 -2.07 4.03
C GLN A 162 5.09 -0.88 3.26
N ILE A 163 5.04 -0.98 1.94
CA ILE A 163 4.32 0.00 1.10
C ILE A 163 2.82 -0.27 1.20
N LEU A 164 2.05 0.67 1.76
CA LEU A 164 0.58 0.56 1.80
C LEU A 164 -0.11 1.37 0.69
N LEU A 165 0.56 2.41 0.19
CA LEU A 165 0.06 3.26 -0.88
C LEU A 165 1.19 3.73 -1.81
N VAL A 166 0.95 3.64 -3.11
CA VAL A 166 1.77 4.24 -4.17
C VAL A 166 0.92 5.18 -5.03
N LEU A 167 1.30 6.45 -5.09
CA LEU A 167 0.64 7.47 -5.91
C LEU A 167 1.55 7.90 -7.05
N ALA A 168 1.15 7.66 -8.30
CA ALA A 168 1.86 8.14 -9.48
C ALA A 168 1.51 9.59 -9.81
N TYR A 169 2.52 10.34 -10.25
CA TYR A 169 2.41 11.72 -10.73
C TYR A 169 2.31 11.84 -12.24
#